data_AF-A0A7I7KAQ2-F1
#
_entry.id   AF-A0A7I7KAQ2-F1
#
_cell.length_a   1.000
_cell.length_b   1.000
_cell.length_c   1.000
_cell.angle_alpha   90.00
_cell.angle_beta   90.00
_cell.angle_gamma   90.00
#
_symmetry.space_group_name_H-M   'P 1'
#
loop_
_entity.id
_entity.type
_entity.pdbx_description
1 polymer ?
#
loop_
_entity_poly.entity_id
_entity_poly.type
_entity_poly.pdbx_seq_one_letter_code
_entity_poly.pdbx_strand_id
1 'polypeptide(L)' 'MRDSTDGVSADEVAKRIGVSRVTAWRYLERLAEDGVVRRHTDYGKTGRPKTRYQWR' A
#
# COMPACT_ATOMS: atom_id res chain seq x y z
N MET A 1 -8.91 16.37 -2.87
CA MET A 1 -7.47 16.21 -3.15
C MET A 1 -7.20 14.72 -3.37
N ARG A 2 -6.99 14.36 -4.64
CA ARG A 2 -6.40 13.11 -5.19
C ARG A 2 -6.70 11.80 -4.45
N ASP A 3 -7.89 11.31 -4.74
CA ASP A 3 -8.16 9.87 -4.85
C ASP A 3 -7.06 9.25 -5.71
N SER A 4 -6.09 8.61 -5.06
CA SER A 4 -5.06 7.86 -5.77
C SER A 4 -5.68 6.52 -6.15
N THR A 5 -6.55 6.55 -7.17
CA THR A 5 -7.28 5.39 -7.70
C THR A 5 -6.36 4.19 -8.02
N ASP A 6 -5.07 4.42 -8.22
CA ASP A 6 -4.07 3.38 -8.54
C ASP A 6 -3.50 2.62 -7.31
N GLY A 7 -3.85 3.06 -6.09
CA GLY A 7 -3.33 2.51 -4.84
C GLY A 7 -1.84 2.84 -4.59
N VAL A 8 -1.44 2.85 -3.32
CA VAL A 8 -0.07 3.15 -2.88
C VAL A 8 0.65 1.89 -2.44
N SER A 9 1.94 1.78 -2.76
CA SER A 9 2.78 0.69 -2.25
C SER A 9 3.38 1.08 -0.90
N ALA A 10 3.73 0.09 -0.07
CA ALA A 10 4.41 0.35 1.21
C ALA A 10 5.72 1.15 1.04
N ASP A 11 6.42 0.99 -0.09
CA ASP A 11 7.62 1.76 -0.43
C ASP A 11 7.32 3.25 -0.67
N GLU A 12 6.25 3.54 -1.41
CA GLU A 12 5.80 4.91 -1.66
C GLU A 12 5.34 5.59 -0.38
N VAL A 13 4.60 4.87 0.48
CA VAL A 13 4.19 5.38 1.79
C VAL A 13 5.42 5.65 2.65
N ALA A 14 6.34 4.69 2.75
CA ALA A 14 7.60 4.86 3.47
C ALA A 14 8.38 6.12 3.04
N LYS A 15 8.51 6.36 1.73
CA LYS A 15 9.16 7.57 1.19
C LYS A 15 8.42 8.86 1.55
N ARG A 16 7.08 8.84 1.54
CA ARG A 16 6.25 10.03 1.82
C ARG A 16 6.27 10.45 3.28
N ILE A 17 6.22 9.50 4.21
CA ILE A 17 6.22 9.77 5.66
C ILE A 17 7.60 9.64 6.31
N GLY A 18 8.63 9.25 5.56
CA GLY A 18 10.01 9.16 6.06
C GLY A 18 10.25 8.00 7.02
N VAL A 19 9.56 6.88 6.83
CA VAL A 19 9.72 5.66 7.66
C VAL A 19 10.26 4.50 6.84
N SER A 20 10.74 3.46 7.50
CA SER A 20 11.14 2.22 6.83
C SER A 20 9.96 1.57 6.10
N ARG A 21 10.23 0.93 4.95
CA ARG A 21 9.22 0.14 4.18
C ARG A 21 8.44 -0.85 5.06
N VAL A 22 9.13 -1.54 5.97
CA VAL A 22 8.51 -2.50 6.90
C VAL A 22 7.56 -1.80 7.86
N THR A 23 7.93 -0.63 8.37
CA THR A 23 7.08 0.18 9.26
C THR A 23 5.84 0.67 8.53
N ALA A 24 6.01 1.24 7.34
CA ALA A 24 4.89 1.64 6.49
C ALA A 24 3.96 0.47 6.16
N TRP A 25 4.52 -0.70 5.82
CA TRP A 25 3.75 -1.92 5.57
C TRP A 25 2.94 -2.35 6.80
N ARG A 26 3.52 -2.34 8.01
CA ARG A 26 2.79 -2.66 9.25
C ARG A 26 1.64 -1.71 9.52
N TYR A 27 1.83 -0.40 9.30
CA TYR A 27 0.75 0.57 9.42
C TYR A 27 -0.36 0.33 8.37
N LEU A 28 0.02 0.03 7.12
CA LEU A 28 -0.93 -0.29 6.06
C LEU A 28 -1.68 -1.59 6.31
N GLU A 29 -1.02 -2.62 6.86
CA GLU A 29 -1.67 -3.86 7.32
C GLU A 29 -2.69 -3.54 8.40
N ARG A 30 -2.32 -2.74 9.42
CA ARG A 30 -3.26 -2.34 10.47
C ARG A 30 -4.46 -1.58 9.92
N LEU A 31 -4.23 -0.64 9.00
CA LEU A 31 -5.32 0.08 8.33
C LEU A 31 -6.19 -0.85 7.48
N ALA A 32 -5.63 -1.92 6.93
CA ALA A 32 -6.38 -2.91 6.19
C ALA A 32 -7.23 -3.80 7.11
N GLU A 33 -6.69 -4.16 8.27
CA GLU A 33 -7.40 -4.86 9.34
C GLU A 33 -8.58 -4.03 9.86
N ASP A 34 -8.40 -2.72 10.05
CA ASP A 34 -9.46 -1.77 10.42
C ASP A 34 -10.46 -1.51 9.28
N GLY A 35 -10.23 -2.05 8.07
CA GLY A 35 -11.11 -1.89 6.92
C GLY A 35 -11.04 -0.51 6.24
N VAL A 36 -10.05 0.30 6.59
CA VAL A 36 -9.81 1.66 6.06
C VAL A 36 -9.15 1.59 4.67
N VAL A 37 -8.27 0.62 4.46
CA VAL A 37 -7.64 0.38 3.14
C VAL A 37 -7.88 -1.06 2.68
N ARG A 38 -7.90 -1.28 1.37
CA ARG A 38 -7.91 -2.61 0.78
C ARG A 38 -6.53 -2.95 0.23
N ARG A 39 -6.02 -4.11 0.62
CA ARG A 39 -4.83 -4.69 -0.02
C ARG A 39 -5.22 -5.30 -1.37
N HIS A 40 -4.50 -4.93 -2.42
CA HIS A 40 -4.60 -5.51 -3.74
C HIS A 40 -3.23 -6.04 -4.14
N THR A 41 -3.13 -7.35 -4.35
CA THR A 41 -1.90 -7.96 -4.84
C THR A 41 -1.97 -8.00 -6.35
N ASP A 42 -1.21 -7.12 -7.00
CA ASP A 42 -1.10 -7.18 -8.45
C ASP A 42 -0.08 -8.26 -8.83
N TYR A 43 -0.61 -9.41 -9.27
CA TYR A 43 0.15 -10.47 -9.91
C TYR A 43 0.24 -10.16 -11.41
N GLY A 44 1.05 -9.16 -11.76
CA GLY A 44 1.39 -8.89 -13.15
C GLY A 44 2.08 -10.11 -13.78
N LYS A 45 1.59 -10.56 -14.93
CA LYS A 45 2.03 -11.75 -15.70
C LYS A 45 3.55 -11.88 -15.98
N THR A 46 4.36 -10.86 -15.72
CA THR A 46 5.82 -10.85 -15.89
C THR A 46 6.43 -9.79 -14.98
N GLY A 47 6.45 -10.02 -13.66
CA GLY A 47 7.07 -9.10 -12.71
C GLY A 47 6.93 -9.57 -11.26
N ARG A 48 7.83 -9.11 -10.36
CA ARG A 48 7.69 -9.36 -8.91
C ARG A 48 6.33 -8.86 -8.44
N PRO A 49 5.55 -9.68 -7.70
CA PRO A 49 4.25 -9.27 -7.20
C PRO A 49 4.40 -8.00 -6.34
N LYS A 50 3.59 -6.98 -6.64
CA LYS A 50 3.56 -5.74 -5.87
C LYS A 50 2.25 -5.66 -5.11
N THR A 51 2.34 -5.61 -3.78
CA THR A 51 1.18 -5.31 -2.93
C THR A 51 0.91 -3.81 -2.97
N ARG A 52 -0.28 -3.44 -3.43
CA ARG A 52 -0.80 -2.08 -3.45
C ARG A 52 -1.91 -1.97 -2.41
N TYR A 53 -2.02 -0.80 -1.78
CA TYR A 53 -3.04 -0.48 -0.81
C TYR A 53 -3.90 0.65 -1.35
N GLN A 54 -5.19 0.41 -1.51
CA GLN A 54 -6.15 1.40 -1.98
C GLN A 54 -7.00 1.87 -0.80
N TRP A 55 -7.20 3.19 -0.69
CA TRP A 55 -8.14 3.75 0.28
C TRP A 55 -9.56 3.33 -0.10
N ARG A 56 -10.35 2.98 0.92
CA ARG A 56 -11.75 2.60 0.74
C ARG A 56 -12.69 3.80 0.86
#